data_AF-A0A434FFP8-F1
#
_entry.id   AF-A0A434FFP8-F1
#
_cell.length_a   1.000
_cell.length_b   1.000
_cell.length_c   1.000
_cell.angle_alpha   90.00
_cell.angle_beta   90.00
_cell.angle_gamma   90.00
#
_symmetry.space_group_name_H-M   'P 1'
#
loop_
_entity.id
_entity.type
_entity.pdbx_description
1 polymer ?
#
loop_
_entity_poly.entity_id
_entity_poly.type
_entity_poly.pdbx_seq_one_letter_code
_entity_poly.pdbx_strand_id
1 'polypeptide(L)'
;DIVRRPDGLWRVITNKGDVIAEHVVNAGGLWAREVGRMVGLELPVLAMEHMYLITEDMPEVADWNKKTGTEIIHAVDFDGELYLRQERGGMLMGTYEKANKVWSEFTTPWNFGHELLEPDIDRIAPSLEVGFRHFPAFQKTGIKQIINGPFTFAPDGNPLVGPVRGLPGFWVACGVMAGFSQGGGVGLALSNWMIEGDPGADIWAMDVARYGDWATMAYTNAKVRENYSRRFSIRFPNEELPAGRPLKTTPLYDTLAARGAQWGVSYGLEVPLWYAPEGVTDEFSWRRSTDFDHVGKEVAAVRNGAGLSEISNFAKYKVTGEGAAGWLDRIFACKLPRRGRMTLAPMLKDDGKLIGDFTLANIDDAEWFIAGSGIAEQYHMRWFEAHLPKDDGSVRIEALGQKLTGLAIAGPKAREVLAKVTRADVSNAAFPFMAVARMDIGMAPCLVGRVSYTGDLGYEIWVAPEYQRAAYQALTAAGGEFGIGLFGSRALNALRLEKNYGSWAREYRPIYGPVEAGLDRFVAYGKDADFIGKEAALAERREGGKLRLRAFIVEAADADVIGDEAIWHDGVVRGWVTSGGYAHNAKTSVAMGYVPKEIADRPDGFEIEILGKRHTARIQAAPLFDANFERMRG
;
A
#
# COMPACT_ATOMS: atom_id res chain seq x y z
N ASP A 1 -20.67 -26.93 4.03
CA ASP A 1 -20.41 -26.44 2.66
C ASP A 1 -21.16 -25.14 2.45
N ILE A 2 -20.68 -24.27 1.56
CA ILE A 2 -21.26 -22.94 1.29
C ILE A 2 -21.39 -22.79 -0.22
N VAL A 3 -22.62 -22.79 -0.73
CA VAL A 3 -22.87 -22.85 -2.17
C VAL A 3 -23.62 -21.61 -2.62
N ARG A 4 -23.17 -21.01 -3.73
CA ARG A 4 -23.88 -19.91 -4.39
C ARG A 4 -25.06 -20.45 -5.19
N ARG A 5 -26.25 -19.90 -4.98
CA ARG A 5 -27.48 -20.29 -5.68
C ARG A 5 -27.67 -19.48 -6.97
N PRO A 6 -28.44 -19.99 -7.95
CA PRO A 6 -28.77 -19.27 -9.18
C PRO A 6 -29.53 -17.95 -8.96
N ASP A 7 -30.27 -17.83 -7.86
CA ASP A 7 -30.98 -16.60 -7.46
C ASP A 7 -30.07 -15.55 -6.82
N GLY A 8 -28.77 -15.83 -6.70
CA GLY A 8 -27.80 -14.91 -6.12
C GLY A 8 -27.68 -15.00 -4.60
N LEU A 9 -28.44 -15.87 -3.92
CA LEU A 9 -28.32 -16.08 -2.47
C LEU A 9 -27.27 -17.16 -2.14
N TRP A 10 -26.84 -17.20 -0.89
CA TRP A 10 -25.97 -18.25 -0.35
C TRP A 10 -26.78 -19.33 0.35
N ARG A 11 -26.40 -20.60 0.15
CA ARG A 11 -26.88 -21.75 0.92
C ARG A 11 -25.75 -22.26 1.81
N VAL A 12 -25.89 -22.08 3.11
CA VAL A 12 -24.96 -22.61 4.13
C VAL A 12 -25.50 -23.96 4.60
N ILE A 13 -24.78 -25.03 4.29
CA ILE A 13 -25.19 -26.42 4.56
C ILE A 13 -24.59 -26.87 5.87
N THR A 14 -25.44 -27.27 6.82
CA THR A 14 -25.06 -27.75 8.16
C THR A 14 -25.69 -29.10 8.48
N ASN A 15 -25.19 -29.78 9.51
CA ASN A 15 -25.82 -31.01 10.02
C ASN A 15 -27.17 -30.79 10.72
N LYS A 16 -27.61 -29.53 10.90
CA LYS A 16 -28.91 -29.16 11.47
C LYS A 16 -29.90 -28.64 10.42
N GLY A 17 -29.55 -28.77 9.13
CA GLY A 17 -30.29 -28.22 8.02
C GLY A 17 -29.57 -27.03 7.38
N ASP A 18 -30.20 -26.48 6.36
CA ASP A 18 -29.60 -25.42 5.54
C ASP A 18 -30.13 -24.04 5.93
N VAL A 19 -29.26 -23.05 5.82
CA VAL A 19 -29.60 -21.64 5.97
C VAL A 19 -29.44 -20.94 4.63
N ILE A 20 -30.46 -20.20 4.22
CA ILE A 20 -30.41 -19.33 3.04
C ILE A 20 -30.12 -17.90 3.52
N ALA A 21 -29.10 -17.26 2.97
CA ALA A 21 -28.68 -15.92 3.37
C ALA A 21 -28.27 -15.06 2.17
N GLU A 22 -28.56 -13.76 2.23
CA GLU A 22 -28.03 -12.78 1.27
C GLU A 22 -26.53 -12.56 1.49
N HIS A 23 -26.10 -12.59 2.75
CA HIS A 23 -24.72 -12.38 3.17
C HIS A 23 -24.19 -13.52 4.01
N VAL A 24 -22.92 -13.89 3.79
CA VAL A 24 -22.17 -14.84 4.60
C VAL A 24 -20.85 -14.20 5.02
N VAL A 25 -20.56 -14.22 6.32
CA VAL A 25 -19.29 -13.70 6.87
C VAL A 25 -18.45 -14.87 7.34
N ASN A 26 -17.27 -15.03 6.74
CA ASN A 26 -16.24 -15.93 7.25
C ASN A 26 -15.49 -15.27 8.40
N ALA A 27 -15.86 -15.66 9.62
CA ALA A 27 -15.16 -15.33 10.86
C ALA A 27 -14.63 -16.62 11.53
N GLY A 28 -14.22 -17.61 10.73
CA GLY A 28 -13.91 -18.97 11.18
C GLY A 28 -12.65 -19.13 12.04
N GLY A 29 -11.96 -18.04 12.42
CA GLY A 29 -10.73 -18.11 13.23
C GLY A 29 -9.69 -19.07 12.63
N LEU A 30 -9.31 -20.09 13.40
CA LEU A 30 -8.40 -21.17 12.97
C LEU A 30 -8.85 -21.92 11.71
N TRP A 31 -10.16 -21.95 11.45
CA TRP A 31 -10.78 -22.60 10.30
C TRP A 31 -11.10 -21.63 9.16
N ALA A 32 -10.66 -20.37 9.24
CA ALA A 32 -10.96 -19.37 8.22
C ALA A 32 -10.60 -19.84 6.81
N ARG A 33 -9.44 -20.49 6.65
CA ARG A 33 -8.99 -21.02 5.36
C ARG A 33 -9.87 -22.17 4.89
N GLU A 34 -10.22 -23.09 5.76
CA GLU A 34 -11.09 -24.23 5.45
C GLU A 34 -12.51 -23.78 5.07
N VAL A 35 -13.03 -22.75 5.73
CA VAL A 35 -14.30 -22.09 5.36
C VAL A 35 -14.17 -21.39 3.99
N GLY A 36 -13.05 -20.70 3.72
CA GLY A 36 -12.78 -20.09 2.43
C GLY A 36 -12.80 -21.11 1.29
N ARG A 37 -12.19 -22.29 1.49
CA ARG A 37 -12.15 -23.37 0.49
C ARG A 37 -13.54 -23.90 0.12
N MET A 38 -14.54 -23.77 1.00
CA MET A 38 -15.94 -24.13 0.66
C MET A 38 -16.50 -23.29 -0.49
N VAL A 39 -15.98 -22.07 -0.70
CA VAL A 39 -16.38 -21.17 -1.80
C VAL A 39 -15.29 -21.00 -2.86
N GLY A 40 -14.29 -21.90 -2.88
CA GLY A 40 -13.17 -21.83 -3.83
C GLY A 40 -12.13 -20.74 -3.53
N LEU A 41 -12.11 -20.19 -2.31
CA LEU A 41 -11.20 -19.13 -1.88
C LEU A 41 -10.07 -19.69 -0.99
N GLU A 42 -8.81 -19.54 -1.42
CA GLU A 42 -7.66 -19.81 -0.57
C GLU A 42 -7.24 -18.52 0.15
N LEU A 43 -7.62 -18.38 1.42
CA LEU A 43 -7.25 -17.20 2.22
C LEU A 43 -5.78 -17.28 2.66
N PRO A 44 -5.00 -16.18 2.54
CA PRO A 44 -3.63 -16.12 3.02
C PRO A 44 -3.63 -15.97 4.56
N VAL A 45 -3.99 -17.04 5.25
CA VAL A 45 -4.05 -17.12 6.72
C VAL A 45 -3.38 -18.40 7.18
N LEU A 46 -2.55 -18.29 8.21
CA LEU A 46 -1.82 -19.42 8.78
C LEU A 46 -1.94 -19.41 10.30
N ALA A 47 -2.12 -20.60 10.89
CA ALA A 47 -2.15 -20.77 12.33
C ALA A 47 -0.75 -21.08 12.89
N MET A 48 -0.32 -20.26 13.84
CA MET A 48 0.96 -20.41 14.56
C MET A 48 0.70 -20.92 15.98
N GLU A 49 1.61 -21.72 16.51
CA GLU A 49 1.67 -21.98 17.95
C GLU A 49 2.15 -20.71 18.67
N HIS A 50 1.58 -20.41 19.84
CA HIS A 50 2.10 -19.38 20.74
C HIS A 50 1.93 -19.77 22.18
N MET A 51 2.98 -19.47 22.95
CA MET A 51 3.07 -19.84 24.34
C MET A 51 3.20 -18.66 25.28
N TYR A 52 2.56 -18.81 26.44
CA TYR A 52 2.78 -17.98 27.60
C TYR A 52 2.73 -18.83 28.88
N LEU A 53 3.48 -18.42 29.88
CA LEU A 53 3.43 -18.99 31.22
C LEU A 53 2.57 -18.13 32.14
N ILE A 54 1.98 -18.77 33.13
CA ILE A 54 1.30 -18.15 34.26
C ILE A 54 2.04 -18.60 35.52
N THR A 55 2.41 -17.66 36.37
CA THR A 55 3.08 -17.96 37.65
C THR A 55 2.08 -18.39 38.72
N GLU A 56 2.59 -18.94 39.82
CA GLU A 56 1.88 -18.96 41.10
C GLU A 56 1.72 -17.52 41.65
N ASP A 57 1.01 -17.39 42.79
CA ASP A 57 0.85 -16.09 43.45
C ASP A 57 2.22 -15.53 43.87
N MET A 58 2.46 -14.26 43.57
CA MET A 58 3.73 -13.59 43.80
C MET A 58 3.59 -12.60 44.97
N PRO A 59 4.46 -12.66 46.00
CA PRO A 59 4.47 -11.68 47.09
C PRO A 59 4.60 -10.24 46.59
N GLU A 60 5.38 -10.02 45.52
CA GLU A 60 5.56 -8.72 44.88
C GLU A 60 4.25 -8.15 44.31
N VAL A 61 3.39 -9.00 43.73
CA VAL A 61 2.07 -8.60 43.21
C VAL A 61 1.14 -8.25 44.35
N ALA A 62 1.10 -9.07 45.41
CA ALA A 62 0.26 -8.82 46.56
C ALA A 62 0.64 -7.51 47.28
N ASP A 63 1.94 -7.24 47.45
CA ASP A 63 2.44 -5.99 48.02
C ASP A 63 2.08 -4.78 47.16
N TRP A 64 2.27 -4.87 45.83
CA TRP A 64 1.89 -3.81 44.89
C TRP A 64 0.40 -3.48 44.97
N ASN A 65 -0.46 -4.50 44.87
CA ASN A 65 -1.91 -4.32 44.90
C ASN A 65 -2.36 -3.70 46.22
N LYS A 66 -1.78 -4.15 47.35
CA LYS A 66 -2.07 -3.60 48.68
C LYS A 66 -1.60 -2.15 48.81
N LYS A 67 -0.41 -1.83 48.29
CA LYS A 67 0.21 -0.50 48.42
C LYS A 67 -0.45 0.54 47.51
N THR A 68 -0.82 0.16 46.30
CA THR A 68 -1.32 1.09 45.27
C THR A 68 -2.84 1.06 45.12
N GLY A 69 -3.49 -0.03 45.52
CA GLY A 69 -4.91 -0.27 45.26
C GLY A 69 -5.21 -0.61 43.79
N THR A 70 -4.19 -0.89 42.98
CA THR A 70 -4.31 -1.14 41.53
C THR A 70 -3.52 -2.38 41.11
N GLU A 71 -3.92 -3.00 40.01
CA GLU A 71 -3.16 -4.11 39.40
C GLU A 71 -1.81 -3.64 38.83
N ILE A 72 -0.85 -4.56 38.71
CA ILE A 72 0.38 -4.34 37.95
C ILE A 72 0.02 -4.10 36.48
N ILE A 73 0.53 -2.99 35.95
CA ILE A 73 0.29 -2.59 34.57
C ILE A 73 0.83 -3.63 33.59
N HIS A 74 0.12 -3.80 32.48
CA HIS A 74 0.62 -4.56 31.35
C HIS A 74 1.88 -3.91 30.78
N ALA A 75 2.87 -4.72 30.40
CA ALA A 75 4.13 -4.28 29.82
C ALA A 75 4.45 -5.07 28.55
N VAL A 76 5.05 -4.39 27.57
CA VAL A 76 5.66 -5.01 26.39
C VAL A 76 7.14 -4.70 26.44
N ASP A 77 7.96 -5.73 26.36
CA ASP A 77 9.41 -5.62 26.27
C ASP A 77 9.81 -5.86 24.81
N PHE A 78 10.12 -4.78 24.11
CA PHE A 78 10.53 -4.83 22.71
C PHE A 78 11.90 -5.49 22.51
N ASP A 79 12.81 -5.36 23.47
CA ASP A 79 14.16 -5.94 23.39
C ASP A 79 14.13 -7.45 23.61
N GLY A 80 13.33 -7.91 24.59
CA GLY A 80 13.10 -9.33 24.82
C GLY A 80 12.11 -10.00 23.86
N GLU A 81 11.32 -9.21 23.13
CA GLU A 81 10.14 -9.66 22.36
C GLU A 81 9.10 -10.40 23.22
N LEU A 82 8.75 -9.79 24.36
CA LEU A 82 7.89 -10.36 25.40
C LEU A 82 6.74 -9.42 25.76
N TYR A 83 5.69 -9.98 26.37
CA TYR A 83 4.65 -9.20 27.03
C TYR A 83 4.29 -9.79 28.39
N LEU A 84 3.85 -8.92 29.30
CA LEU A 84 3.54 -9.24 30.68
C LEU A 84 2.22 -8.61 31.11
N ARG A 85 1.47 -9.30 31.95
CA ARG A 85 0.34 -8.71 32.69
C ARG A 85 0.15 -9.42 34.02
N GLN A 86 -0.52 -8.76 34.95
CA GLN A 86 -1.02 -9.44 36.13
C GLN A 86 -2.03 -10.54 35.74
N GLU A 87 -1.95 -11.67 36.42
CA GLU A 87 -2.93 -12.76 36.35
C GLU A 87 -3.24 -13.20 37.78
N ARG A 88 -4.38 -12.73 38.31
CA ARG A 88 -4.80 -12.92 39.71
C ARG A 88 -3.72 -12.42 40.68
N GLY A 89 -3.21 -13.27 41.57
CA GLY A 89 -2.14 -12.94 42.51
C GLY A 89 -0.73 -13.11 41.94
N GLY A 90 -0.60 -13.56 40.69
CA GLY A 90 0.67 -13.76 40.00
C GLY A 90 0.77 -12.92 38.73
N MET A 91 1.62 -13.36 37.82
CA MET A 91 1.89 -12.71 36.53
C MET A 91 1.81 -13.72 35.38
N LEU A 92 1.55 -13.21 34.19
CA LEU A 92 1.67 -13.91 32.91
C LEU A 92 2.87 -13.36 32.15
N MET A 93 3.63 -14.24 31.49
CA MET A 93 4.68 -13.87 30.54
C MET A 93 4.52 -14.65 29.23
N GLY A 94 4.31 -13.94 28.13
CA GLY A 94 4.26 -14.52 26.78
C GLY A 94 5.40 -14.02 25.91
N THR A 95 5.82 -14.84 24.96
CA THR A 95 7.02 -14.61 24.14
C THR A 95 6.72 -14.76 22.66
N TYR A 96 7.38 -13.99 21.80
CA TYR A 96 7.43 -14.25 20.36
C TYR A 96 8.82 -14.75 19.97
N GLU A 97 8.99 -16.06 19.98
CA GLU A 97 10.28 -16.70 19.82
C GLU A 97 10.75 -16.72 18.35
N LYS A 98 12.08 -16.66 18.15
CA LYS A 98 12.68 -16.84 16.81
C LYS A 98 12.45 -18.26 16.29
N ALA A 99 12.49 -19.26 17.17
CA ALA A 99 12.19 -20.66 16.87
C ALA A 99 10.68 -20.92 16.74
N ASN A 100 9.99 -20.12 15.93
CA ASN A 100 8.54 -20.22 15.74
C ASN A 100 8.12 -21.54 15.11
N LYS A 101 6.89 -21.97 15.40
CA LYS A 101 6.31 -23.20 14.88
C LYS A 101 4.92 -22.96 14.29
N VAL A 102 4.75 -23.41 13.06
CA VAL A 102 3.43 -23.47 12.42
C VAL A 102 2.67 -24.66 13.00
N TRP A 103 1.42 -24.48 13.39
CA TRP A 103 0.60 -25.56 13.91
C TRP A 103 -0.07 -26.36 12.80
N SER A 104 -0.78 -25.68 11.90
CA SER A 104 -1.54 -26.30 10.80
C SER A 104 -1.25 -25.63 9.46
N GLU A 105 -0.24 -26.16 8.77
CA GLU A 105 0.23 -25.60 7.50
C GLU A 105 -0.82 -25.68 6.40
N PHE A 106 -1.61 -26.76 6.34
CA PHE A 106 -2.50 -27.04 5.21
C PHE A 106 -3.96 -27.17 5.60
N THR A 107 -4.28 -27.89 6.69
CA THR A 107 -5.66 -28.21 7.05
C THR A 107 -5.83 -28.22 8.56
N THR A 108 -6.67 -27.33 9.08
CA THR A 108 -7.03 -27.29 10.49
C THR A 108 -8.01 -28.43 10.81
N PRO A 109 -7.73 -29.29 11.81
CA PRO A 109 -8.64 -30.36 12.20
C PRO A 109 -9.99 -29.82 12.66
N TRP A 110 -11.10 -30.38 12.15
CA TRP A 110 -12.47 -29.97 12.52
C TRP A 110 -12.90 -30.40 13.92
N ASN A 111 -12.20 -31.36 14.51
CA ASN A 111 -12.46 -31.87 15.85
C ASN A 111 -11.70 -31.12 16.96
N PHE A 112 -10.80 -30.18 16.60
CA PHE A 112 -10.12 -29.34 17.58
C PHE A 112 -11.08 -28.29 18.15
N GLY A 113 -11.13 -28.09 19.45
CA GLY A 113 -12.00 -27.08 20.06
C GLY A 113 -12.09 -27.20 21.58
N HIS A 114 -11.93 -26.08 22.29
CA HIS A 114 -11.69 -26.06 23.75
C HIS A 114 -10.48 -26.90 24.20
N GLU A 115 -9.52 -27.09 23.30
CA GLU A 115 -8.27 -27.81 23.52
C GLU A 115 -7.09 -26.84 23.40
N LEU A 116 -5.98 -27.20 24.05
CA LEU A 116 -4.68 -26.55 23.90
C LEU A 116 -3.70 -27.55 23.29
N LEU A 117 -2.62 -27.04 22.72
CA LEU A 117 -1.53 -27.87 22.24
C LEU A 117 -0.62 -28.27 23.40
N GLU A 118 0.14 -29.34 23.21
CA GLU A 118 1.18 -29.72 24.17
C GLU A 118 2.22 -28.59 24.28
N PRO A 119 2.52 -28.10 25.50
CA PRO A 119 3.56 -27.10 25.68
C PRO A 119 4.95 -27.61 25.27
N ASP A 120 5.71 -26.75 24.61
CA ASP A 120 7.08 -27.00 24.15
C ASP A 120 8.02 -25.97 24.80
N ILE A 121 8.22 -26.13 26.12
CA ILE A 121 8.94 -25.12 26.93
C ILE A 121 10.38 -24.94 26.47
N ASP A 122 11.05 -26.02 26.04
CA ASP A 122 12.45 -26.00 25.61
C ASP A 122 12.64 -25.08 24.39
N ARG A 123 11.64 -25.00 23.50
CA ARG A 123 11.65 -24.10 22.34
C ARG A 123 11.65 -22.63 22.71
N ILE A 124 10.92 -22.26 23.77
CA ILE A 124 10.79 -20.87 24.22
C ILE A 124 11.72 -20.51 25.39
N ALA A 125 12.43 -21.48 25.96
CA ALA A 125 13.33 -21.27 27.08
C ALA A 125 14.34 -20.13 26.84
N PRO A 126 14.98 -19.98 25.66
CA PRO A 126 15.88 -18.85 25.42
C PRO A 126 15.19 -17.47 25.53
N SER A 127 13.95 -17.35 25.07
CA SER A 127 13.15 -16.12 25.21
C SER A 127 12.74 -15.88 26.68
N LEU A 128 12.36 -16.94 27.39
CA LEU A 128 12.03 -16.86 28.81
C LEU A 128 13.25 -16.46 29.67
N GLU A 129 14.44 -16.94 29.36
CA GLU A 129 15.69 -16.53 30.05
C GLU A 129 15.92 -15.02 29.95
N VAL A 130 15.66 -14.42 28.78
CA VAL A 130 15.70 -12.96 28.61
C VAL A 130 14.64 -12.30 29.49
N GLY A 131 13.40 -12.80 29.47
CA GLY A 131 12.33 -12.29 30.31
C GLY A 131 12.64 -12.37 31.80
N PHE A 132 13.20 -13.47 32.27
CA PHE A 132 13.60 -13.63 33.66
C PHE A 132 14.74 -12.69 34.05
N ARG A 133 15.67 -12.41 33.13
CA ARG A 133 16.74 -11.42 33.35
C ARG A 133 16.18 -10.00 33.44
N HIS A 134 15.24 -9.63 32.57
CA HIS A 134 14.65 -8.29 32.54
C HIS A 134 13.65 -8.09 33.69
N PHE A 135 12.99 -9.17 34.14
CA PHE A 135 12.00 -9.18 35.22
C PHE A 135 12.34 -10.20 36.32
N PRO A 136 13.33 -9.92 37.19
CA PRO A 136 13.88 -10.89 38.15
C PRO A 136 12.89 -11.47 39.18
N ALA A 137 11.73 -10.84 39.38
CA ALA A 137 10.70 -11.38 40.28
C ALA A 137 10.20 -12.76 39.80
N PHE A 138 10.16 -13.01 38.50
CA PHE A 138 9.77 -14.30 37.93
C PHE A 138 10.73 -15.44 38.30
N GLN A 139 11.98 -15.15 38.64
CA GLN A 139 12.98 -16.16 39.03
C GLN A 139 12.67 -16.81 40.39
N LYS A 140 11.76 -16.23 41.17
CA LYS A 140 11.48 -16.63 42.57
C LYS A 140 10.13 -17.35 42.73
N THR A 141 9.37 -17.53 41.66
CA THR A 141 8.01 -18.05 41.72
C THR A 141 7.87 -19.25 40.79
N GLY A 142 7.10 -20.25 41.21
CA GLY A 142 6.79 -21.40 40.39
C GLY A 142 5.95 -21.03 39.16
N ILE A 143 6.07 -21.85 38.11
CA ILE A 143 5.17 -21.81 36.96
C ILE A 143 3.94 -22.64 37.31
N LYS A 144 2.78 -21.99 37.37
CA LYS A 144 1.50 -22.65 37.61
C LYS A 144 0.98 -23.39 36.39
N GLN A 145 1.14 -22.79 35.21
CA GLN A 145 0.65 -23.33 33.95
C GLN A 145 1.41 -22.74 32.78
N ILE A 146 1.57 -23.54 31.72
CA ILE A 146 2.00 -23.09 30.40
C ILE A 146 0.85 -23.33 29.44
N ILE A 147 0.50 -22.30 28.68
CA ILE A 147 -0.52 -22.36 27.65
C ILE A 147 0.19 -22.40 26.30
N ASN A 148 -0.11 -23.38 25.47
CA ASN A 148 0.25 -23.38 24.05
C ASN A 148 -1.04 -23.34 23.21
N GLY A 149 -1.34 -22.16 22.68
CA GLY A 149 -2.57 -21.90 21.93
C GLY A 149 -2.27 -21.60 20.46
N PRO A 150 -3.00 -22.20 19.51
CA PRO A 150 -2.91 -21.79 18.12
C PRO A 150 -3.76 -20.55 17.88
N PHE A 151 -3.28 -19.68 16.99
CA PHE A 151 -4.01 -18.48 16.53
C PHE A 151 -3.48 -18.06 15.16
N THR A 152 -4.26 -17.25 14.45
CA THR A 152 -4.07 -17.00 13.03
C THR A 152 -3.39 -15.68 12.70
N PHE A 153 -2.55 -15.70 11.67
CA PHE A 153 -1.87 -14.53 11.10
C PHE A 153 -2.13 -14.44 9.60
N ALA A 154 -2.25 -13.22 9.09
CA ALA A 154 -2.02 -12.93 7.68
C ALA A 154 -0.51 -12.64 7.43
N PRO A 155 -0.02 -12.65 6.18
CA PRO A 155 1.39 -12.42 5.85
C PRO A 155 2.01 -11.15 6.42
N ASP A 156 1.22 -10.08 6.58
CA ASP A 156 1.67 -8.80 7.14
C ASP A 156 1.30 -8.60 8.61
N GLY A 157 0.65 -9.59 9.23
CA GLY A 157 0.15 -9.53 10.61
C GLY A 157 -1.14 -8.74 10.81
N ASN A 158 -1.67 -8.07 9.77
CA ASN A 158 -2.94 -7.35 9.87
C ASN A 158 -4.14 -8.28 9.60
N PRO A 159 -5.33 -7.99 10.16
CA PRO A 159 -6.56 -8.68 9.81
C PRO A 159 -6.85 -8.72 8.29
N LEU A 160 -7.64 -9.71 7.86
CA LEU A 160 -8.27 -9.78 6.55
C LEU A 160 -9.75 -9.46 6.70
N VAL A 161 -10.18 -8.30 6.23
CA VAL A 161 -11.52 -7.75 6.44
C VAL A 161 -12.12 -7.30 5.12
N GLY A 162 -13.43 -7.53 4.93
CA GLY A 162 -14.20 -6.91 3.84
C GLY A 162 -14.72 -7.89 2.78
N PRO A 163 -15.28 -7.35 1.68
CA PRO A 163 -15.94 -8.15 0.65
C PRO A 163 -14.93 -8.83 -0.28
N VAL A 164 -15.23 -10.07 -0.68
CA VAL A 164 -14.37 -10.85 -1.57
C VAL A 164 -14.76 -10.62 -3.03
N ARG A 165 -13.78 -10.24 -3.87
CA ARG A 165 -14.00 -10.06 -5.32
C ARG A 165 -14.49 -11.37 -5.95
N GLY A 166 -15.47 -11.28 -6.84
CA GLY A 166 -16.05 -12.45 -7.52
C GLY A 166 -17.05 -13.26 -6.68
N LEU A 167 -17.22 -12.96 -5.39
CA LEU A 167 -18.16 -13.64 -4.49
C LEU A 167 -19.12 -12.63 -3.82
N PRO A 168 -20.11 -12.06 -4.54
CA PRO A 168 -20.95 -10.98 -3.99
C PRO A 168 -21.66 -11.38 -2.69
N GLY A 169 -21.57 -10.56 -1.65
CA GLY A 169 -22.18 -10.87 -0.35
C GLY A 169 -21.45 -11.94 0.47
N PHE A 170 -20.30 -12.45 0.02
CA PHE A 170 -19.36 -13.18 0.88
C PHE A 170 -18.29 -12.23 1.41
N TRP A 171 -18.12 -12.24 2.73
CA TRP A 171 -17.27 -11.32 3.47
C TRP A 171 -16.27 -12.09 4.32
N VAL A 172 -15.16 -11.46 4.68
CA VAL A 172 -14.18 -12.01 5.61
C VAL A 172 -13.95 -11.08 6.80
N ALA A 173 -13.71 -11.68 7.96
CA ALA A 173 -13.15 -11.08 9.16
C ALA A 173 -12.23 -12.11 9.81
N CYS A 174 -11.06 -12.32 9.21
CA CYS A 174 -10.13 -13.40 9.54
C CYS A 174 -8.75 -12.84 9.95
N GLY A 175 -7.88 -13.69 10.51
CA GLY A 175 -6.51 -13.29 10.83
C GLY A 175 -6.40 -12.21 11.91
N VAL A 176 -7.42 -12.08 12.78
CA VAL A 176 -7.45 -11.08 13.85
C VAL A 176 -6.57 -11.53 15.01
N MET A 177 -5.28 -11.23 14.90
CA MET A 177 -4.25 -11.68 15.83
C MET A 177 -4.52 -11.24 17.28
N ALA A 178 -4.76 -9.94 17.50
CA ALA A 178 -5.09 -9.40 18.81
C ALA A 178 -6.61 -9.32 18.99
N GLY A 179 -7.30 -10.46 18.82
CA GLY A 179 -8.77 -10.53 18.74
C GLY A 179 -9.53 -9.79 19.85
N PHE A 180 -9.03 -9.83 21.08
CA PHE A 180 -9.67 -9.13 22.21
C PHE A 180 -9.56 -7.61 22.13
N SER A 181 -8.47 -7.05 21.61
CA SER A 181 -8.28 -5.60 21.49
C SER A 181 -8.79 -5.05 20.15
N GLN A 182 -8.70 -5.82 19.08
CA GLN A 182 -9.07 -5.40 17.73
C GLN A 182 -10.51 -5.78 17.35
N GLY A 183 -11.10 -6.81 17.97
CA GLY A 183 -12.36 -7.41 17.53
C GLY A 183 -13.54 -6.43 17.50
N GLY A 184 -13.63 -5.52 18.48
CA GLY A 184 -14.67 -4.48 18.50
C GLY A 184 -14.58 -3.53 17.30
N GLY A 185 -13.37 -3.08 16.96
CA GLY A 185 -13.13 -2.20 15.80
C GLY A 185 -13.33 -2.91 14.46
N VAL A 186 -12.85 -4.14 14.33
CA VAL A 186 -13.07 -4.98 13.12
C VAL A 186 -14.56 -5.24 12.91
N GLY A 187 -15.29 -5.58 13.97
CA GLY A 187 -16.74 -5.79 13.92
C GLY A 187 -17.50 -4.56 13.46
N LEU A 188 -17.19 -3.38 14.04
CA LEU A 188 -17.81 -2.11 13.65
C LEU A 188 -17.52 -1.73 12.20
N ALA A 189 -16.26 -1.85 11.76
CA ALA A 189 -15.87 -1.53 10.39
C ALA A 189 -16.59 -2.45 9.38
N LEU A 190 -16.64 -3.76 9.65
CA LEU A 190 -17.34 -4.69 8.76
C LEU A 190 -18.85 -4.46 8.77
N SER A 191 -19.47 -4.19 9.93
CA SER A 191 -20.91 -3.93 9.99
C SER A 191 -21.30 -2.68 9.22
N ASN A 192 -20.52 -1.60 9.36
CA ASN A 192 -20.74 -0.39 8.57
C ASN A 192 -20.63 -0.68 7.07
N TRP A 193 -19.60 -1.44 6.67
CA TRP A 193 -19.39 -1.76 5.27
C TRP A 193 -20.55 -2.57 4.67
N MET A 194 -21.09 -3.53 5.42
CA MET A 194 -22.22 -4.34 4.97
C MET A 194 -23.52 -3.55 4.85
N ILE A 195 -23.74 -2.56 5.72
CA ILE A 195 -25.01 -1.80 5.78
C ILE A 195 -24.96 -0.58 4.85
N GLU A 196 -23.88 0.18 4.91
CA GLU A 196 -23.73 1.50 4.27
C GLU A 196 -22.91 1.43 2.97
N GLY A 197 -22.32 0.28 2.64
CA GLY A 197 -21.38 0.15 1.52
C GLY A 197 -19.99 0.72 1.80
N ASP A 198 -19.74 1.23 3.00
CA ASP A 198 -18.48 1.85 3.42
C ASP A 198 -18.09 1.50 4.87
N PRO A 199 -16.81 1.21 5.18
CA PRO A 199 -16.39 0.87 6.54
C PRO A 199 -16.42 2.03 7.54
N GLY A 200 -16.59 3.27 7.09
CA GLY A 200 -16.63 4.49 7.90
C GLY A 200 -15.25 5.01 8.33
N ALA A 201 -14.17 4.33 7.94
CA ALA A 201 -12.78 4.70 8.22
C ALA A 201 -11.85 4.16 7.11
N ASP A 202 -10.64 4.70 7.01
CA ASP A 202 -9.62 4.11 6.14
C ASP A 202 -9.08 2.81 6.75
N ILE A 203 -9.56 1.69 6.20
CA ILE A 203 -9.13 0.34 6.61
C ILE A 203 -8.34 -0.38 5.51
N TRP A 204 -7.72 0.36 4.58
CA TRP A 204 -6.94 -0.22 3.48
C TRP A 204 -5.95 -1.30 3.95
N ALA A 205 -5.27 -1.07 5.08
CA ALA A 205 -4.31 -2.02 5.66
C ALA A 205 -4.94 -3.35 6.13
N MET A 206 -6.26 -3.39 6.32
CA MET A 206 -7.01 -4.58 6.73
C MET A 206 -7.85 -5.18 5.58
N ASP A 207 -8.04 -4.47 4.47
CA ASP A 207 -8.83 -4.96 3.35
C ASP A 207 -8.24 -6.24 2.77
N VAL A 208 -9.08 -7.27 2.56
CA VAL A 208 -8.69 -8.51 1.90
C VAL A 208 -8.15 -8.29 0.48
N ALA A 209 -8.57 -7.23 -0.21
CA ALA A 209 -8.14 -6.88 -1.57
C ALA A 209 -6.69 -6.36 -1.65
N ARG A 210 -5.99 -6.16 -0.52
CA ARG A 210 -4.54 -5.86 -0.53
C ARG A 210 -3.70 -7.06 -0.94
N TYR A 211 -4.30 -8.26 -0.95
CA TYR A 211 -3.74 -9.47 -1.53
C TYR A 211 -4.46 -9.84 -2.82
N GLY A 212 -3.93 -10.84 -3.51
CA GLY A 212 -4.57 -11.49 -4.65
C GLY A 212 -4.06 -12.92 -4.76
N ASP A 213 -4.39 -13.60 -5.85
CA ASP A 213 -4.10 -15.04 -6.05
C ASP A 213 -2.60 -15.39 -6.00
N TRP A 214 -1.72 -14.38 -6.07
CA TRP A 214 -0.28 -14.54 -5.92
C TRP A 214 0.15 -14.87 -4.48
N ALA A 215 -0.66 -14.54 -3.48
CA ALA A 215 -0.37 -14.78 -2.07
C ALA A 215 -0.69 -16.24 -1.68
N THR A 216 0.05 -17.18 -2.28
CA THR A 216 -0.14 -18.61 -2.08
C THR A 216 0.14 -19.04 -0.63
N MET A 217 -0.22 -20.28 -0.27
CA MET A 217 0.10 -20.83 1.05
C MET A 217 1.61 -20.93 1.32
N ALA A 218 2.45 -21.14 0.30
CA ALA A 218 3.90 -21.15 0.48
C ALA A 218 4.43 -19.75 0.82
N TYR A 219 3.94 -18.72 0.13
CA TYR A 219 4.25 -17.31 0.46
C TYR A 219 3.74 -16.95 1.85
N THR A 220 2.49 -17.31 2.15
CA THR A 220 1.85 -17.07 3.45
C THR A 220 2.64 -17.72 4.57
N ASN A 221 3.08 -18.97 4.41
CA ASN A 221 3.93 -19.67 5.37
C ASN A 221 5.22 -18.91 5.65
N ALA A 222 5.98 -18.56 4.61
CA ALA A 222 7.23 -17.83 4.75
C ALA A 222 7.04 -16.48 5.47
N LYS A 223 6.05 -15.68 5.04
CA LYS A 223 5.81 -14.34 5.60
C LYS A 223 5.23 -14.35 6.99
N VAL A 224 4.31 -15.25 7.30
CA VAL A 224 3.75 -15.36 8.66
C VAL A 224 4.83 -15.72 9.66
N ARG A 225 5.75 -16.63 9.32
CA ARG A 225 6.87 -17.00 10.20
C ARG A 225 7.84 -15.84 10.43
N GLU A 226 8.08 -15.04 9.39
CA GLU A 226 8.87 -13.81 9.53
C GLU A 226 8.14 -12.76 10.37
N ASN A 227 6.82 -12.58 10.20
CA ASN A 227 6.03 -11.64 10.98
C ASN A 227 5.95 -12.05 12.46
N TYR A 228 5.68 -13.33 12.74
CA TYR A 228 5.64 -13.87 14.10
C TYR A 228 6.97 -13.66 14.81
N SER A 229 8.08 -14.05 14.18
CA SER A 229 9.42 -13.92 14.79
C SER A 229 9.91 -12.48 14.90
N ARG A 230 9.17 -11.51 14.37
CA ARG A 230 9.47 -10.08 14.42
C ARG A 230 8.34 -9.28 15.05
N ARG A 231 7.45 -9.91 15.82
CA ARG A 231 6.20 -9.28 16.27
C ARG A 231 6.42 -7.99 17.05
N PHE A 232 7.49 -7.94 17.84
CA PHE A 232 7.90 -6.76 18.61
C PHE A 232 9.22 -6.16 18.12
N SER A 233 9.81 -6.70 17.04
CA SER A 233 10.93 -6.05 16.37
C SER A 233 10.50 -4.70 15.80
N ILE A 234 11.29 -3.66 16.06
CA ILE A 234 11.06 -2.34 15.49
C ILE A 234 11.71 -2.31 14.10
N ARG A 235 10.88 -2.23 13.04
CA ARG A 235 11.35 -2.14 11.66
C ARG A 235 11.95 -0.75 11.42
N PHE A 236 13.17 -0.69 10.89
CA PHE A 236 13.76 0.59 10.49
C PHE A 236 13.05 1.17 9.25
N PRO A 237 13.09 2.49 9.05
CA PRO A 237 12.82 3.09 7.75
C PRO A 237 13.57 2.36 6.65
N ASN A 238 12.92 2.19 5.49
CA ASN A 238 13.50 1.56 4.30
C ASN A 238 13.94 0.08 4.44
N GLU A 239 13.83 -0.54 5.64
CA GLU A 239 14.18 -1.94 5.84
C GLU A 239 13.28 -2.86 5.03
N GLU A 240 13.84 -3.66 4.14
CA GLU A 240 13.07 -4.64 3.36
C GLU A 240 13.22 -6.04 3.94
N LEU A 241 12.09 -6.73 4.14
CA LEU A 241 12.08 -8.06 4.75
C LEU A 241 12.23 -9.16 3.69
N PRO A 242 13.15 -10.13 3.87
CA PRO A 242 13.54 -11.07 2.83
C PRO A 242 12.59 -12.27 2.63
N ALA A 243 11.77 -12.64 3.62
CA ALA A 243 10.99 -13.87 3.50
C ALA A 243 10.00 -13.83 2.32
N GLY A 244 9.91 -14.94 1.60
CA GLY A 244 9.04 -15.08 0.43
C GLY A 244 9.55 -14.37 -0.83
N ARG A 245 10.83 -13.97 -0.89
CA ARG A 245 11.42 -13.23 -2.02
C ARG A 245 12.61 -13.95 -2.67
N PRO A 246 12.82 -13.78 -3.98
CA PRO A 246 11.92 -13.11 -4.93
C PRO A 246 10.69 -13.98 -5.23
N LEU A 247 9.49 -13.36 -5.36
CA LEU A 247 8.26 -14.07 -5.74
C LEU A 247 7.84 -13.80 -7.19
N LYS A 248 7.44 -12.57 -7.50
CA LYS A 248 7.13 -12.14 -8.87
C LYS A 248 8.24 -11.25 -9.37
N THR A 249 8.76 -11.57 -10.54
CA THR A 249 9.83 -10.80 -11.20
C THR A 249 9.41 -10.43 -12.62
N THR A 250 9.93 -9.31 -13.11
CA THR A 250 9.76 -8.93 -14.51
C THR A 250 10.86 -9.57 -15.37
N PRO A 251 10.69 -9.59 -16.70
CA PRO A 251 11.77 -9.89 -17.63
C PRO A 251 13.07 -9.12 -17.36
N LEU A 252 13.05 -7.95 -16.73
CA LEU A 252 14.27 -7.16 -16.45
C LEU A 252 14.97 -7.49 -15.13
N TYR A 253 14.39 -8.34 -14.27
CA TYR A 253 14.91 -8.57 -12.92
C TYR A 253 16.42 -8.85 -12.86
N ASP A 254 16.92 -9.88 -13.55
CA ASP A 254 18.36 -10.21 -13.53
C ASP A 254 19.22 -9.10 -14.13
N THR A 255 18.69 -8.38 -15.13
CA THR A 255 19.39 -7.28 -15.80
C THR A 255 19.57 -6.09 -14.85
N LEU A 256 18.54 -5.76 -14.08
CA LEU A 256 18.58 -4.66 -13.12
C LEU A 256 19.36 -5.07 -11.86
N ALA A 257 19.26 -6.32 -11.42
CA ALA A 257 20.08 -6.85 -10.33
C ALA A 257 21.58 -6.77 -10.66
N ALA A 258 21.97 -7.14 -11.89
CA ALA A 258 23.35 -6.99 -12.37
C ALA A 258 23.81 -5.52 -12.48
N ARG A 259 22.87 -4.56 -12.45
CA ARG A 259 23.14 -3.10 -12.39
C ARG A 259 23.08 -2.55 -10.96
N GLY A 260 23.00 -3.41 -9.95
CA GLY A 260 23.01 -3.01 -8.54
C GLY A 260 21.64 -2.67 -7.95
N ALA A 261 20.53 -3.01 -8.61
CA ALA A 261 19.19 -2.75 -8.08
C ALA A 261 19.03 -3.32 -6.66
N GLN A 262 18.70 -2.43 -5.72
CA GLN A 262 18.24 -2.80 -4.39
C GLN A 262 16.72 -2.95 -4.43
N TRP A 263 16.22 -4.10 -4.00
CA TRP A 263 14.85 -4.50 -4.29
C TRP A 263 13.92 -4.26 -3.11
N GLY A 264 12.73 -3.74 -3.40
CA GLY A 264 11.57 -3.75 -2.52
C GLY A 264 10.42 -4.53 -3.15
N VAL A 265 9.29 -4.64 -2.45
CA VAL A 265 8.11 -5.37 -2.96
C VAL A 265 6.90 -4.45 -3.08
N SER A 266 6.23 -4.51 -4.23
CA SER A 266 4.92 -3.89 -4.45
C SER A 266 3.95 -4.95 -4.96
N TYR A 267 2.93 -5.29 -4.15
CA TYR A 267 1.89 -6.27 -4.54
C TYR A 267 2.45 -7.62 -5.04
N GLY A 268 3.48 -8.11 -4.33
CA GLY A 268 4.22 -9.35 -4.63
C GLY A 268 5.28 -9.24 -5.73
N LEU A 269 5.38 -8.10 -6.43
CA LEU A 269 6.37 -7.82 -7.47
C LEU A 269 7.64 -7.19 -6.89
N GLU A 270 8.79 -7.69 -7.30
CA GLU A 270 10.10 -7.08 -7.06
C GLU A 270 10.24 -5.76 -7.83
N VAL A 271 10.52 -4.66 -7.13
CA VAL A 271 10.66 -3.30 -7.71
C VAL A 271 11.99 -2.68 -7.28
N PRO A 272 12.77 -2.07 -8.21
CA PRO A 272 13.98 -1.34 -7.84
C PRO A 272 13.67 -0.13 -6.95
N LEU A 273 14.27 -0.10 -5.75
CA LEU A 273 14.21 1.04 -4.84
C LEU A 273 15.24 2.10 -5.20
N TRP A 274 16.47 1.66 -5.46
CA TRP A 274 17.62 2.46 -5.89
C TRP A 274 18.70 1.51 -6.44
N TYR A 275 19.80 2.05 -6.95
CA TYR A 275 20.90 1.28 -7.56
C TYR A 275 22.20 1.48 -6.79
N ALA A 276 22.66 0.41 -6.13
CA ALA A 276 23.89 0.38 -5.38
C ALA A 276 25.11 0.14 -6.29
N PRO A 277 26.19 0.90 -6.14
CA PRO A 277 27.48 0.54 -6.73
C PRO A 277 28.00 -0.80 -6.19
N GLU A 278 28.96 -1.39 -6.90
CA GLU A 278 29.63 -2.61 -6.45
C GLU A 278 30.24 -2.43 -5.04
N GLY A 279 29.97 -3.39 -4.15
CA GLY A 279 30.43 -3.37 -2.77
C GLY A 279 29.62 -2.50 -1.80
N VAL A 280 28.58 -1.81 -2.27
CA VAL A 280 27.69 -1.01 -1.41
C VAL A 280 26.44 -1.82 -1.05
N THR A 281 26.11 -1.85 0.24
CA THR A 281 24.90 -2.50 0.78
C THR A 281 24.07 -1.51 1.58
N ASP A 282 22.77 -1.74 1.68
CA ASP A 282 21.89 -0.89 2.49
C ASP A 282 22.20 -1.09 3.98
N GLU A 283 22.47 0.01 4.69
CA GLU A 283 22.57 0.03 6.16
C GLU A 283 21.43 0.90 6.68
N PHE A 284 20.43 0.24 7.27
CA PHE A 284 19.21 0.92 7.71
C PHE A 284 19.46 1.78 8.93
N SER A 285 18.79 2.94 8.95
CA SER A 285 18.93 3.93 10.00
C SER A 285 17.60 4.66 10.21
N TRP A 286 17.38 5.18 11.42
CA TRP A 286 16.31 6.15 11.68
C TRP A 286 16.63 7.53 11.07
N ARG A 287 17.87 7.72 10.63
CA ARG A 287 18.39 8.90 9.94
C ARG A 287 18.66 8.55 8.48
N ARG A 288 19.21 9.50 7.73
CA ARG A 288 19.72 9.26 6.37
C ARG A 288 20.64 8.03 6.37
N SER A 289 20.31 7.06 5.51
CA SER A 289 21.01 5.77 5.33
C SER A 289 22.00 5.82 4.17
N THR A 290 22.67 4.69 3.92
CA THR A 290 23.66 4.52 2.84
C THR A 290 23.15 4.99 1.47
N ASP A 291 21.87 4.83 1.20
CA ASP A 291 21.23 5.18 -0.08
C ASP A 291 21.18 6.69 -0.38
N PHE A 292 21.28 7.57 0.61
CA PHE A 292 20.96 8.99 0.49
C PHE A 292 21.69 9.68 -0.68
N ASP A 293 23.02 9.58 -0.72
CA ASP A 293 23.80 10.21 -1.79
C ASP A 293 23.61 9.51 -3.15
N HIS A 294 23.31 8.21 -3.15
CA HIS A 294 23.06 7.46 -4.38
C HIS A 294 21.72 7.83 -5.00
N VAL A 295 20.67 7.94 -4.20
CA VAL A 295 19.37 8.49 -4.62
C VAL A 295 19.54 9.91 -5.14
N GLY A 296 20.39 10.73 -4.51
CA GLY A 296 20.73 12.07 -5.03
C GLY A 296 21.36 12.06 -6.43
N LYS A 297 22.22 11.07 -6.73
CA LYS A 297 22.82 10.89 -8.08
C LYS A 297 21.77 10.44 -9.11
N GLU A 298 20.87 9.56 -8.73
CA GLU A 298 19.74 9.14 -9.59
C GLU A 298 18.83 10.32 -9.93
N VAL A 299 18.48 11.14 -8.93
CA VAL A 299 17.73 12.39 -9.12
C VAL A 299 18.46 13.33 -10.08
N ALA A 300 19.78 13.49 -9.90
CA ALA A 300 20.59 14.33 -10.78
C ALA A 300 20.63 13.80 -12.23
N ALA A 301 20.64 12.49 -12.44
CA ALA A 301 20.59 11.88 -13.77
C ALA A 301 19.28 12.23 -14.49
N VAL A 302 18.15 12.19 -13.78
CA VAL A 302 16.83 12.60 -14.31
C VAL A 302 16.83 14.10 -14.62
N ARG A 303 17.17 14.95 -13.64
CA ARG A 303 17.02 16.41 -13.75
C ARG A 303 17.94 17.06 -14.79
N ASN A 304 19.14 16.48 -14.99
CA ASN A 304 20.16 17.05 -15.87
C ASN A 304 20.25 16.37 -17.24
N GLY A 305 19.65 15.19 -17.42
CA GLY A 305 19.80 14.38 -18.62
C GLY A 305 18.55 13.57 -18.95
N ALA A 306 18.67 12.24 -18.87
CA ALA A 306 17.57 11.31 -18.99
C ALA A 306 17.70 10.21 -17.92
N GLY A 307 16.65 9.97 -17.17
CA GLY A 307 16.51 8.80 -16.30
C GLY A 307 15.59 7.77 -16.93
N LEU A 308 15.88 6.49 -16.69
CA LEU A 308 15.06 5.35 -17.05
C LEU A 308 14.67 4.56 -15.79
N SER A 309 13.40 4.24 -15.64
CA SER A 309 12.88 3.42 -14.54
C SER A 309 11.93 2.35 -15.05
N GLU A 310 11.78 1.27 -14.29
CA GLU A 310 10.75 0.26 -14.53
C GLU A 310 9.47 0.65 -13.78
N ILE A 311 8.33 0.67 -14.49
CA ILE A 311 7.00 1.03 -13.94
C ILE A 311 5.99 -0.11 -14.08
N SER A 312 6.47 -1.35 -14.23
CA SER A 312 5.64 -2.57 -14.33
C SER A 312 4.75 -2.80 -13.10
N ASN A 313 5.08 -2.16 -11.98
CA ASN A 313 4.35 -2.22 -10.71
C ASN A 313 3.04 -1.43 -10.71
N PHE A 314 2.71 -0.64 -11.73
CA PHE A 314 1.40 0.02 -11.79
C PHE A 314 0.29 -1.02 -12.00
N ALA A 315 -0.94 -0.66 -11.62
CA ALA A 315 -2.13 -1.39 -12.05
C ALA A 315 -2.52 -0.88 -13.43
N LYS A 316 -2.82 -1.80 -14.35
CA LYS A 316 -3.18 -1.46 -15.74
C LYS A 316 -4.46 -2.17 -16.10
N TYR A 317 -5.38 -1.45 -16.72
CA TYR A 317 -6.67 -1.99 -17.14
C TYR A 317 -6.96 -1.63 -18.59
N LYS A 318 -7.59 -2.57 -19.28
CA LYS A 318 -8.12 -2.38 -20.63
C LYS A 318 -9.64 -2.39 -20.56
N VAL A 319 -10.29 -1.38 -21.13
CA VAL A 319 -11.75 -1.30 -21.22
C VAL A 319 -12.17 -1.22 -22.69
N THR A 320 -13.10 -2.07 -23.08
CA THR A 320 -13.60 -2.19 -24.47
C THR A 320 -15.11 -2.41 -24.48
N GLY A 321 -15.72 -2.24 -25.65
CA GLY A 321 -17.16 -2.44 -25.87
C GLY A 321 -17.91 -1.13 -26.13
N GLU A 322 -19.06 -1.23 -26.78
CA GLU A 322 -19.85 -0.06 -27.22
C GLU A 322 -20.33 0.82 -26.06
N GLY A 323 -20.51 0.23 -24.87
CA GLY A 323 -20.89 0.95 -23.64
C GLY A 323 -19.71 1.57 -22.88
N ALA A 324 -18.46 1.34 -23.31
CA ALA A 324 -17.28 1.67 -22.52
C ALA A 324 -17.19 3.17 -22.19
N ALA A 325 -17.44 4.05 -23.16
CA ALA A 325 -17.36 5.49 -22.95
C ALA A 325 -18.38 5.96 -21.90
N GLY A 326 -19.65 5.57 -22.03
CA GLY A 326 -20.70 5.95 -21.06
C GLY A 326 -20.42 5.41 -19.66
N TRP A 327 -19.93 4.17 -19.56
CA TRP A 327 -19.53 3.59 -18.29
C TRP A 327 -18.34 4.33 -17.65
N LEU A 328 -17.28 4.62 -18.41
CA LEU A 328 -16.13 5.38 -17.94
C LEU A 328 -16.52 6.80 -17.49
N ASP A 329 -17.46 7.44 -18.20
CA ASP A 329 -17.94 8.78 -17.84
C ASP A 329 -18.75 8.78 -16.53
N ARG A 330 -19.34 7.63 -16.16
CA ARG A 330 -19.96 7.43 -14.85
C ARG A 330 -18.96 7.04 -13.75
N ILE A 331 -17.94 6.25 -14.08
CA ILE A 331 -16.95 5.77 -13.10
C ILE A 331 -16.01 6.88 -12.63
N PHE A 332 -15.50 7.69 -13.56
CA PHE A 332 -14.51 8.72 -13.26
C PHE A 332 -15.15 10.10 -13.13
N ALA A 333 -14.60 10.92 -12.25
CA ALA A 333 -15.07 12.29 -12.04
C ALA A 333 -14.54 13.27 -13.10
N CYS A 334 -13.54 12.90 -13.90
CA CYS A 334 -12.95 13.76 -14.93
C CYS A 334 -13.80 13.84 -16.20
N LYS A 335 -13.44 14.75 -17.10
CA LYS A 335 -13.93 14.73 -18.49
C LYS A 335 -13.21 13.62 -19.26
N LEU A 336 -13.94 12.85 -20.08
CA LEU A 336 -13.30 11.85 -20.94
C LEU A 336 -12.28 12.48 -21.90
N PRO A 337 -11.08 11.90 -22.05
CA PRO A 337 -10.13 12.35 -23.03
C PRO A 337 -10.62 12.06 -24.45
N ARG A 338 -10.26 12.96 -25.38
CA ARG A 338 -10.43 12.71 -26.82
C ARG A 338 -9.52 11.56 -27.27
N ARG A 339 -9.85 10.93 -28.40
CA ARG A 339 -8.98 9.95 -29.05
C ARG A 339 -7.51 10.38 -29.12
N GLY A 340 -6.61 9.46 -28.80
CA GLY A 340 -5.15 9.69 -28.77
C GLY A 340 -4.70 10.58 -27.60
N ARG A 341 -5.55 10.80 -26.60
CA ARG A 341 -5.26 11.66 -25.43
C ARG A 341 -5.46 10.93 -24.12
N MET A 342 -4.81 11.45 -23.10
CA MET A 342 -4.93 11.04 -21.71
C MET A 342 -5.43 12.18 -20.83
N THR A 343 -5.93 11.83 -19.65
CA THR A 343 -6.26 12.76 -18.58
C THR A 343 -6.00 12.12 -17.23
N LEU A 344 -5.76 12.95 -16.22
CA LEU A 344 -5.90 12.50 -14.83
C LEU A 344 -7.38 12.32 -14.51
N ALA A 345 -7.69 11.22 -13.83
CA ALA A 345 -9.04 10.72 -13.63
C ALA A 345 -9.23 10.33 -12.16
N PRO A 346 -9.65 11.26 -11.29
CA PRO A 346 -10.08 10.92 -9.94
C PRO A 346 -11.29 10.00 -9.98
N MET A 347 -11.30 8.96 -9.15
CA MET A 347 -12.42 8.07 -8.93
C MET A 347 -12.95 8.26 -7.50
N LEU A 348 -14.27 8.42 -7.36
CA LEU A 348 -14.92 8.69 -6.08
C LEU A 348 -15.89 7.56 -5.73
N LYS A 349 -16.15 7.37 -4.44
CA LYS A 349 -17.28 6.58 -3.93
C LYS A 349 -18.50 7.47 -3.69
N ASP A 350 -19.60 6.87 -3.25
CA ASP A 350 -20.91 7.54 -3.16
C ASP A 350 -20.92 8.78 -2.25
N ASP A 351 -20.11 8.81 -1.19
CA ASP A 351 -19.94 9.97 -0.30
C ASP A 351 -18.97 11.06 -0.83
N GLY A 352 -18.52 10.92 -2.08
CA GLY A 352 -17.64 11.88 -2.76
C GLY A 352 -16.16 11.81 -2.35
N LYS A 353 -15.75 10.84 -1.52
CA LYS A 353 -14.34 10.64 -1.16
C LYS A 353 -13.58 9.80 -2.18
N LEU A 354 -12.28 10.02 -2.24
CA LEU A 354 -11.36 9.44 -3.22
C LEU A 354 -11.14 7.95 -3.01
N ILE A 355 -11.43 7.15 -4.02
CA ILE A 355 -11.13 5.71 -4.04
C ILE A 355 -10.09 5.33 -5.11
N GLY A 356 -9.48 6.32 -5.73
CA GLY A 356 -8.30 6.16 -6.56
C GLY A 356 -7.99 7.40 -7.41
N ASP A 357 -6.74 7.51 -7.82
CA ASP A 357 -6.24 8.45 -8.80
C ASP A 357 -5.63 7.69 -9.99
N PHE A 358 -6.04 8.07 -11.20
CA PHE A 358 -5.71 7.31 -12.40
C PHE A 358 -5.26 8.22 -13.54
N THR A 359 -4.56 7.62 -14.49
CA THR A 359 -4.46 8.14 -15.85
C THR A 359 -5.41 7.36 -16.73
N LEU A 360 -6.41 8.04 -17.31
CA LEU A 360 -7.35 7.49 -18.28
C LEU A 360 -6.91 7.91 -19.68
N ALA A 361 -6.85 6.96 -20.60
CA ALA A 361 -6.42 7.13 -21.98
C ALA A 361 -7.49 6.62 -22.95
N ASN A 362 -7.82 7.43 -23.95
CA ASN A 362 -8.62 7.02 -25.09
C ASN A 362 -7.67 6.69 -26.25
N ILE A 363 -7.56 5.41 -26.61
CA ILE A 363 -6.65 4.97 -27.67
C ILE A 363 -7.28 5.26 -29.04
N ASP A 364 -8.50 4.75 -29.27
CA ASP A 364 -9.18 4.83 -30.57
C ASP A 364 -10.72 4.79 -30.49
N ASP A 365 -11.31 5.27 -29.39
CA ASP A 365 -12.74 5.27 -29.03
C ASP A 365 -13.34 3.87 -28.79
N ALA A 366 -12.72 2.81 -29.31
CA ALA A 366 -13.08 1.41 -29.04
C ALA A 366 -12.28 0.80 -27.88
N GLU A 367 -11.03 1.22 -27.72
CA GLU A 367 -10.15 0.79 -26.64
C GLU A 367 -9.75 1.95 -25.73
N TRP A 368 -9.91 1.70 -24.43
CA TRP A 368 -9.52 2.59 -23.36
C TRP A 368 -8.50 1.92 -22.47
N PHE A 369 -7.52 2.70 -22.02
CA PHE A 369 -6.47 2.25 -21.13
C PHE A 369 -6.51 3.05 -19.84
N ILE A 370 -6.39 2.36 -18.72
CA ILE A 370 -6.36 2.97 -17.39
C ILE A 370 -5.06 2.52 -16.72
N ALA A 371 -4.27 3.47 -16.22
CA ALA A 371 -3.14 3.21 -15.33
C ALA A 371 -3.42 3.82 -13.96
N GLY A 372 -3.06 3.09 -12.89
CA GLY A 372 -3.23 3.54 -11.52
C GLY A 372 -2.33 2.78 -10.55
N SER A 373 -2.67 2.83 -9.25
CA SER A 373 -1.82 2.28 -8.20
C SER A 373 -1.85 0.74 -8.15
N GLY A 374 -0.69 0.11 -8.37
CA GLY A 374 -0.54 -1.34 -8.41
C GLY A 374 -1.02 -2.09 -7.18
N ILE A 375 -0.75 -1.54 -5.99
CA ILE A 375 -1.13 -2.13 -4.71
C ILE A 375 -2.64 -2.30 -4.55
N ALA A 376 -3.43 -1.55 -5.33
CA ALA A 376 -4.88 -1.53 -5.27
C ALA A 376 -5.54 -2.20 -6.48
N GLU A 377 -4.81 -3.03 -7.25
CA GLU A 377 -5.35 -3.64 -8.47
C GLU A 377 -6.66 -4.39 -8.22
N GLN A 378 -6.69 -5.26 -7.20
CA GLN A 378 -7.89 -6.02 -6.82
C GLN A 378 -8.97 -5.15 -6.19
N TYR A 379 -8.58 -4.12 -5.43
CA TYR A 379 -9.51 -3.17 -4.81
C TYR A 379 -10.31 -2.41 -5.87
N HIS A 380 -9.61 -1.88 -6.88
CA HIS A 380 -10.26 -1.20 -8.00
C HIS A 380 -11.03 -2.18 -8.89
N MET A 381 -10.53 -3.41 -9.14
CA MET A 381 -11.30 -4.40 -9.91
C MET A 381 -12.62 -4.76 -9.24
N ARG A 382 -12.63 -4.91 -7.91
CA ARG A 382 -13.87 -5.12 -7.14
C ARG A 382 -14.85 -3.96 -7.35
N TRP A 383 -14.36 -2.73 -7.38
CA TRP A 383 -15.18 -1.55 -7.66
C TRP A 383 -15.69 -1.51 -9.10
N PHE A 384 -14.83 -1.74 -10.08
CA PHE A 384 -15.22 -1.72 -11.49
C PHE A 384 -16.27 -2.80 -11.80
N GLU A 385 -16.05 -4.03 -11.33
CA GLU A 385 -16.98 -5.16 -11.54
C GLU A 385 -18.34 -4.93 -10.88
N ALA A 386 -18.37 -4.32 -9.69
CA ALA A 386 -19.62 -3.98 -9.00
C ALA A 386 -20.47 -2.95 -9.77
N HIS A 387 -19.84 -2.17 -10.65
CA HIS A 387 -20.49 -1.10 -11.41
C HIS A 387 -20.61 -1.39 -12.90
N LEU A 388 -20.29 -2.59 -13.36
CA LEU A 388 -20.53 -2.98 -14.76
C LEU A 388 -22.04 -2.98 -15.06
N PRO A 389 -22.45 -2.63 -16.30
CA PRO A 389 -23.81 -2.86 -16.76
C PRO A 389 -24.17 -4.34 -16.60
N LYS A 390 -25.34 -4.61 -16.04
CA LYS A 390 -25.78 -5.99 -15.81
C LYS A 390 -26.20 -6.62 -17.14
N ASP A 391 -25.62 -7.78 -17.43
CA ASP A 391 -26.13 -8.80 -18.37
C ASP A 391 -26.23 -8.44 -19.87
N ASP A 392 -25.66 -7.32 -20.34
CA ASP A 392 -25.67 -6.96 -21.77
C ASP A 392 -24.31 -7.12 -22.50
N GLY A 393 -23.21 -7.30 -21.76
CA GLY A 393 -21.87 -7.44 -22.31
C GLY A 393 -21.35 -6.20 -23.05
N SER A 394 -22.00 -5.04 -22.88
CA SER A 394 -21.67 -3.77 -23.54
C SER A 394 -20.32 -3.19 -23.10
N VAL A 395 -19.81 -3.62 -21.94
CA VAL A 395 -18.52 -3.22 -21.39
C VAL A 395 -17.74 -4.46 -20.96
N ARG A 396 -16.47 -4.50 -21.35
CA ARG A 396 -15.50 -5.50 -20.89
C ARG A 396 -14.32 -4.78 -20.27
N ILE A 397 -13.99 -5.14 -19.04
CA ILE A 397 -12.79 -4.68 -18.35
C ILE A 397 -11.86 -5.86 -18.06
N GLU A 398 -10.57 -5.66 -18.27
CA GLU A 398 -9.52 -6.61 -17.96
C GLU A 398 -8.41 -5.93 -17.16
N ALA A 399 -8.07 -6.45 -15.98
CA ALA A 399 -6.79 -6.15 -15.34
C ALA A 399 -5.66 -6.86 -16.10
N LEU A 400 -4.69 -6.09 -16.57
CA LEU A 400 -3.59 -6.61 -17.39
C LEU A 400 -2.47 -7.20 -16.53
N GLY A 401 -2.32 -6.79 -15.26
CA GLY A 401 -1.29 -7.33 -14.36
C GLY A 401 0.10 -7.31 -15.02
N GLN A 402 0.77 -8.47 -15.09
CA GLN A 402 2.08 -8.61 -15.75
C GLN A 402 1.99 -9.03 -17.24
N LYS A 403 0.79 -9.11 -17.82
CA LYS A 403 0.62 -9.24 -19.29
C LYS A 403 1.04 -7.97 -20.02
N LEU A 404 1.16 -6.85 -19.31
CA LEU A 404 1.69 -5.59 -19.80
C LEU A 404 2.69 -5.06 -18.77
N THR A 405 3.96 -4.96 -19.15
CA THR A 405 5.03 -4.37 -18.34
C THR A 405 5.27 -2.92 -18.78
N GLY A 406 6.10 -2.18 -18.05
CA GLY A 406 6.28 -0.75 -18.31
C GLY A 406 7.68 -0.22 -18.02
N LEU A 407 8.09 0.76 -18.82
CA LEU A 407 9.28 1.57 -18.63
C LEU A 407 8.88 3.05 -18.62
N ALA A 408 9.57 3.86 -17.82
CA ALA A 408 9.45 5.32 -17.84
C ALA A 408 10.79 5.94 -18.21
N ILE A 409 10.79 6.85 -19.19
CA ILE A 409 11.94 7.73 -19.46
C ILE A 409 11.56 9.17 -19.15
N ALA A 410 12.36 9.86 -18.35
CA ALA A 410 12.09 11.23 -17.93
C ALA A 410 13.37 12.07 -17.86
N GLY A 411 13.23 13.38 -18.05
CA GLY A 411 14.33 14.33 -18.04
C GLY A 411 14.36 15.19 -19.31
N PRO A 412 15.14 16.29 -19.33
CA PRO A 412 15.22 17.19 -20.47
C PRO A 412 15.64 16.49 -21.78
N LYS A 413 16.37 15.38 -21.70
CA LYS A 413 16.83 14.59 -22.86
C LYS A 413 15.91 13.44 -23.25
N ALA A 414 14.81 13.20 -22.52
CA ALA A 414 13.93 12.06 -22.77
C ALA A 414 13.37 11.99 -24.21
N ARG A 415 13.00 13.14 -24.80
CA ARG A 415 12.51 13.18 -26.19
C ARG A 415 13.62 12.90 -27.21
N GLU A 416 14.82 13.39 -26.97
CA GLU A 416 15.98 13.16 -27.86
C GLU A 416 16.31 11.66 -27.91
N VAL A 417 16.27 10.98 -26.76
CA VAL A 417 16.41 9.51 -26.68
C VAL A 417 15.27 8.81 -27.43
N LEU A 418 14.02 9.19 -27.15
CA LEU A 418 12.85 8.55 -27.75
C LEU A 418 12.85 8.66 -29.28
N ALA A 419 13.20 9.84 -29.82
CA ALA A 419 13.25 10.10 -31.26
C ALA A 419 14.28 9.25 -32.01
N LYS A 420 15.32 8.74 -31.32
CA LYS A 420 16.32 7.84 -31.93
C LYS A 420 15.83 6.40 -32.05
N VAL A 421 14.87 6.01 -31.22
CA VAL A 421 14.42 4.62 -31.12
C VAL A 421 13.03 4.41 -31.70
N THR A 422 12.36 5.46 -32.16
CA THR A 422 11.06 5.34 -32.83
C THR A 422 11.06 6.00 -34.19
N ARG A 423 10.19 5.50 -35.08
CA ARG A 423 9.92 6.12 -36.39
C ARG A 423 8.80 7.16 -36.31
N ALA A 424 8.05 7.20 -35.21
CA ALA A 424 6.98 8.17 -35.00
C ALA A 424 7.55 9.58 -34.76
N ASP A 425 6.82 10.61 -35.16
CA ASP A 425 7.15 11.99 -34.81
C ASP A 425 6.76 12.25 -33.34
N VAL A 426 7.78 12.35 -32.48
CA VAL A 426 7.65 12.63 -31.04
C VAL A 426 7.95 14.10 -30.69
N SER A 427 7.93 14.98 -31.68
CA SER A 427 8.02 16.43 -31.46
C SER A 427 6.87 16.93 -30.59
N ASN A 428 7.02 18.12 -30.00
CA ASN A 428 5.98 18.70 -29.15
C ASN A 428 4.65 18.92 -29.90
N ALA A 429 4.72 19.21 -31.19
CA ALA A 429 3.55 19.44 -32.04
C ALA A 429 2.82 18.14 -32.37
N ALA A 430 3.54 17.09 -32.77
CA ALA A 430 2.96 15.81 -33.17
C ALA A 430 2.53 14.94 -31.97
N PHE A 431 3.29 15.01 -30.86
CA PHE A 431 3.03 14.24 -29.66
C PHE A 431 3.01 15.14 -28.40
N PRO A 432 1.96 15.98 -28.23
CA PRO A 432 1.89 16.95 -27.14
C PRO A 432 1.79 16.28 -25.76
N PHE A 433 2.01 17.03 -24.68
CA PHE A 433 1.77 16.56 -23.31
C PHE A 433 0.38 15.90 -23.20
N MET A 434 0.27 14.75 -22.52
CA MET A 434 -0.92 13.90 -22.43
C MET A 434 -1.41 13.31 -23.77
N ALA A 435 -0.53 13.20 -24.79
CA ALA A 435 -0.79 12.35 -25.95
C ALA A 435 -0.50 10.88 -25.64
N VAL A 436 -1.21 9.99 -26.31
CA VAL A 436 -0.98 8.55 -26.25
C VAL A 436 -1.11 7.96 -27.66
N ALA A 437 -0.19 7.05 -28.02
CA ALA A 437 -0.25 6.35 -29.28
C ALA A 437 0.48 5.00 -29.21
N ARG A 438 0.12 4.11 -30.12
CA ARG A 438 0.91 2.90 -30.39
C ARG A 438 2.08 3.28 -31.29
N MET A 439 3.29 2.89 -30.90
CA MET A 439 4.50 3.10 -31.69
C MET A 439 5.58 2.10 -31.29
N ASP A 440 6.51 1.84 -32.20
CA ASP A 440 7.63 0.94 -31.94
C ASP A 440 8.76 1.67 -31.21
N ILE A 441 9.32 1.02 -30.19
CA ILE A 441 10.55 1.42 -29.50
C ILE A 441 11.63 0.38 -29.81
N GLY A 442 12.56 0.76 -30.70
CA GLY A 442 13.44 -0.18 -31.37
C GLY A 442 12.62 -1.15 -32.22
N MET A 443 12.57 -2.41 -31.79
CA MET A 443 11.76 -3.46 -32.43
C MET A 443 10.54 -3.85 -31.58
N ALA A 444 10.34 -3.22 -30.43
CA ALA A 444 9.28 -3.56 -29.49
C ALA A 444 8.00 -2.75 -29.81
N PRO A 445 6.85 -3.39 -30.06
CA PRO A 445 5.58 -2.69 -30.20
C PRO A 445 5.12 -2.20 -28.82
N CYS A 446 4.92 -0.90 -28.68
CA CYS A 446 4.60 -0.27 -27.40
C CYS A 446 3.34 0.59 -27.49
N LEU A 447 2.67 0.76 -26.34
CA LEU A 447 1.75 1.87 -26.10
C LEU A 447 2.52 2.94 -25.33
N VAL A 448 2.67 4.13 -25.90
CA VAL A 448 3.46 5.22 -25.33
C VAL A 448 2.55 6.36 -24.95
N GLY A 449 2.65 6.85 -23.71
CA GLY A 449 1.94 8.02 -23.20
C GLY A 449 2.92 9.10 -22.78
N ARG A 450 2.71 10.35 -23.20
CA ARG A 450 3.53 11.50 -22.78
C ARG A 450 3.04 12.06 -21.44
N VAL A 451 3.52 11.45 -20.37
CA VAL A 451 3.27 11.85 -18.98
C VAL A 451 4.48 11.46 -18.14
N SER A 452 4.69 12.14 -17.02
CA SER A 452 5.76 11.79 -16.08
C SER A 452 5.37 12.15 -14.66
N TYR A 453 5.53 11.20 -13.76
CA TYR A 453 5.39 11.41 -12.32
C TYR A 453 6.62 12.08 -11.69
N THR A 454 7.74 12.19 -12.42
CA THR A 454 8.94 12.93 -11.94
C THR A 454 8.77 14.45 -12.02
N GLY A 455 7.82 14.93 -12.83
CA GLY A 455 7.67 16.36 -13.13
C GLY A 455 8.56 16.90 -14.24
N ASP A 456 9.38 16.07 -14.89
CA ASP A 456 10.09 16.45 -16.12
C ASP A 456 9.27 16.11 -17.37
N LEU A 457 9.76 16.56 -18.52
CA LEU A 457 9.43 15.92 -19.79
C LEU A 457 9.68 14.41 -19.68
N GLY A 458 8.69 13.60 -20.03
CA GLY A 458 8.85 12.14 -19.96
C GLY A 458 7.71 11.38 -20.62
N TYR A 459 7.91 10.07 -20.68
CA TYR A 459 7.06 9.12 -21.37
C TYR A 459 6.95 7.83 -20.56
N GLU A 460 5.73 7.33 -20.44
CA GLU A 460 5.43 5.98 -19.98
C GLU A 460 5.29 5.08 -21.21
N ILE A 461 6.01 3.96 -21.21
CA ILE A 461 6.15 3.03 -22.34
C ILE A 461 5.67 1.67 -21.86
N TRP A 462 4.48 1.28 -22.29
CA TRP A 462 3.85 0.01 -21.95
C TRP A 462 4.09 -1.02 -23.04
N VAL A 463 4.50 -2.22 -22.66
CA VAL A 463 5.01 -3.23 -23.60
C VAL A 463 4.68 -4.65 -23.10
N ALA A 464 4.49 -5.59 -24.02
CA ALA A 464 4.33 -6.99 -23.64
C ALA A 464 5.66 -7.53 -23.03
N PRO A 465 5.61 -8.43 -22.04
CA PRO A 465 6.79 -8.87 -21.29
C PRO A 465 7.91 -9.44 -22.20
N GLU A 466 7.55 -10.16 -23.25
CA GLU A 466 8.49 -10.74 -24.22
C GLU A 466 9.34 -9.70 -24.96
N TYR A 467 8.85 -8.46 -25.09
CA TYR A 467 9.57 -7.36 -25.76
C TYR A 467 10.23 -6.38 -24.79
N GLN A 468 9.99 -6.50 -23.48
CA GLN A 468 10.46 -5.52 -22.49
C GLN A 468 11.99 -5.35 -22.49
N ARG A 469 12.72 -6.46 -22.62
CA ARG A 469 14.20 -6.44 -22.72
C ARG A 469 14.67 -5.67 -23.96
N ALA A 470 14.01 -5.87 -25.10
CA ALA A 470 14.36 -5.19 -26.34
C ALA A 470 14.10 -3.67 -26.26
N ALA A 471 12.96 -3.26 -25.69
CA ALA A 471 12.66 -1.85 -25.46
C ALA A 471 13.68 -1.20 -24.53
N TYR A 472 14.02 -1.85 -23.41
CA TYR A 472 15.04 -1.40 -22.46
C TYR A 472 16.42 -1.24 -23.12
N GLN A 473 16.86 -2.23 -23.90
CA GLN A 473 18.15 -2.18 -24.59
C GLN A 473 18.19 -1.06 -25.62
N ALA A 474 17.12 -0.85 -26.39
CA ALA A 474 17.03 0.23 -27.35
C ALA A 474 17.17 1.61 -26.67
N LEU A 475 16.40 1.83 -25.59
CA LEU A 475 16.41 3.09 -24.84
C LEU A 475 17.78 3.36 -24.19
N THR A 476 18.37 2.36 -23.53
CA THR A 476 19.67 2.51 -22.87
C THR A 476 20.82 2.71 -23.85
N ALA A 477 20.81 2.01 -25.00
CA ALA A 477 21.84 2.18 -26.02
C ALA A 477 21.76 3.58 -26.66
N ALA A 478 20.57 4.02 -27.09
CA ALA A 478 20.39 5.34 -27.67
C ALA A 478 20.60 6.47 -26.65
N GLY A 479 20.27 6.23 -25.38
CA GLY A 479 20.43 7.17 -24.29
C GLY A 479 21.87 7.36 -23.82
N GLY A 480 22.80 6.50 -24.21
CA GLY A 480 24.20 6.54 -23.75
C GLY A 480 24.87 7.89 -24.04
N GLU A 481 24.65 8.48 -25.21
CA GLU A 481 25.22 9.79 -25.55
C GLU A 481 24.61 10.96 -24.77
N PHE A 482 23.44 10.74 -24.15
CA PHE A 482 22.73 11.72 -23.33
C PHE A 482 22.93 11.49 -21.83
N GLY A 483 23.83 10.55 -21.46
CA GLY A 483 24.10 10.21 -20.06
C GLY A 483 22.92 9.53 -19.37
N ILE A 484 22.18 8.67 -20.08
CA ILE A 484 21.02 7.99 -19.49
C ILE A 484 21.40 7.20 -18.23
N GLY A 485 20.71 7.49 -17.12
CA GLY A 485 20.90 6.83 -15.83
C GLY A 485 19.67 6.01 -15.43
N LEU A 486 19.86 4.94 -14.66
CA LEU A 486 18.73 4.25 -14.03
C LEU A 486 18.30 5.03 -12.77
N PHE A 487 17.01 5.03 -12.46
CA PHE A 487 16.52 5.55 -11.19
C PHE A 487 15.41 4.66 -10.61
N GLY A 488 15.44 4.47 -9.30
CA GLY A 488 14.49 3.63 -8.55
C GLY A 488 13.37 4.44 -7.90
N SER A 489 12.51 3.74 -7.17
CA SER A 489 11.35 4.35 -6.52
C SER A 489 11.69 5.36 -5.41
N ARG A 490 12.85 5.26 -4.74
CA ARG A 490 13.30 6.26 -3.75
C ARG A 490 13.64 7.59 -4.44
N ALA A 491 14.31 7.55 -5.58
CA ALA A 491 14.53 8.74 -6.41
C ALA A 491 13.21 9.29 -6.97
N LEU A 492 12.29 8.42 -7.41
CA LEU A 492 10.95 8.84 -7.84
C LEU A 492 10.18 9.57 -6.72
N ASN A 493 10.26 9.09 -5.47
CA ASN A 493 9.65 9.77 -4.33
C ASN A 493 10.26 11.17 -4.11
N ALA A 494 11.58 11.32 -4.19
CA ALA A 494 12.21 12.64 -4.10
C ALA A 494 11.75 13.58 -5.23
N LEU A 495 11.68 13.09 -6.47
CA LEU A 495 11.30 13.88 -7.65
C LEU A 495 9.83 14.33 -7.61
N ARG A 496 8.90 13.46 -7.18
CA ARG A 496 7.46 13.77 -7.12
C ARG A 496 7.13 14.74 -5.99
N LEU A 497 7.87 14.69 -4.87
CA LEU A 497 7.68 15.61 -3.76
C LEU A 497 8.01 17.05 -4.16
N GLU A 498 9.02 17.27 -5.01
CA GLU A 498 9.32 18.60 -5.58
C GLU A 498 8.17 19.17 -6.43
N LYS A 499 7.26 18.30 -6.91
CA LYS A 499 6.07 18.66 -7.68
C LYS A 499 4.79 18.77 -6.84
N ASN A 500 4.85 18.44 -5.55
CA ASN A 500 3.67 18.28 -4.69
C ASN A 500 2.69 17.24 -5.24
N TYR A 501 3.17 16.21 -5.93
CA TYR A 501 2.30 15.13 -6.42
C TYR A 501 2.01 14.16 -5.29
N GLY A 502 0.72 13.87 -5.07
CA GLY A 502 0.27 12.91 -4.07
C GLY A 502 0.17 11.50 -4.64
N SER A 503 0.12 10.50 -3.75
CA SER A 503 -0.06 9.09 -4.10
C SER A 503 -1.25 8.46 -3.38
N TRP A 504 -1.88 7.47 -4.03
CA TRP A 504 -2.80 6.54 -3.38
C TRP A 504 -2.20 5.90 -2.12
N ALA A 505 -3.07 5.58 -1.16
CA ALA A 505 -2.76 5.08 0.19
C ALA A 505 -1.93 6.04 1.07
N ARG A 506 -1.61 7.25 0.58
CA ARG A 506 -0.92 8.31 1.33
C ARG A 506 -1.76 9.58 1.30
N GLU A 507 -1.57 10.39 0.27
CA GLU A 507 -2.32 11.64 0.08
C GLU A 507 -3.76 11.38 -0.36
N TYR A 508 -3.99 10.30 -1.12
CA TYR A 508 -5.31 9.93 -1.62
C TYR A 508 -5.76 8.64 -0.93
N ARG A 509 -6.85 8.74 -0.16
CA ARG A 509 -7.43 7.69 0.70
C ARG A 509 -8.96 7.84 0.71
N PRO A 510 -9.72 6.78 1.01
CA PRO A 510 -11.20 6.77 1.01
C PRO A 510 -11.85 7.60 2.13
N ILE A 511 -11.13 8.58 2.67
CA ILE A 511 -11.54 9.52 3.71
C ILE A 511 -11.38 10.98 3.29
N TYR A 512 -10.67 11.26 2.19
CA TYR A 512 -10.43 12.61 1.68
C TYR A 512 -11.25 12.87 0.42
N GLY A 513 -11.87 14.04 0.33
CA GLY A 513 -12.55 14.43 -0.91
C GLY A 513 -11.62 15.19 -1.85
N PRO A 514 -12.05 15.41 -3.11
CA PRO A 514 -11.24 16.02 -4.14
C PRO A 514 -10.76 17.45 -3.77
N VAL A 515 -11.53 18.21 -2.99
CA VAL A 515 -11.12 19.56 -2.57
C VAL A 515 -10.04 19.49 -1.51
N GLU A 516 -10.23 18.62 -0.51
CA GLU A 516 -9.28 18.44 0.58
C GLU A 516 -7.93 17.95 0.06
N ALA A 517 -7.95 17.03 -0.90
CA ALA A 517 -6.76 16.44 -1.52
C ALA A 517 -6.13 17.28 -2.65
N GLY A 518 -6.73 18.41 -3.03
CA GLY A 518 -6.23 19.25 -4.12
C GLY A 518 -6.42 18.67 -5.54
N LEU A 519 -7.35 17.70 -5.70
CA LEU A 519 -7.72 17.10 -6.98
C LEU A 519 -8.96 17.76 -7.65
N ASP A 520 -9.59 18.74 -7.00
CA ASP A 520 -10.77 19.49 -7.49
C ASP A 520 -10.66 19.93 -8.95
N ARG A 521 -9.47 20.41 -9.36
CA ARG A 521 -9.20 20.87 -10.74
C ARG A 521 -9.34 19.78 -11.81
N PHE A 522 -9.31 18.52 -11.42
CA PHE A 522 -9.47 17.36 -12.31
C PHE A 522 -10.89 16.81 -12.32
N VAL A 523 -11.77 17.32 -11.46
CA VAL A 523 -13.18 16.92 -11.40
C VAL A 523 -14.01 17.81 -12.33
N ALA A 524 -14.72 17.17 -13.26
CA ALA A 524 -15.59 17.82 -14.22
C ALA A 524 -17.01 17.97 -13.66
N TYR A 525 -17.17 18.79 -12.62
CA TYR A 525 -18.44 19.00 -11.91
C TYR A 525 -19.65 19.32 -12.79
N GLY A 526 -19.43 20.02 -13.91
CA GLY A 526 -20.48 20.42 -14.85
C GLY A 526 -20.75 19.43 -15.97
N LYS A 527 -20.13 18.23 -15.98
CA LYS A 527 -20.44 17.24 -17.02
C LYS A 527 -21.84 16.66 -16.80
N ASP A 528 -22.51 16.28 -17.89
CA ASP A 528 -23.88 15.77 -17.83
C ASP A 528 -23.98 14.43 -17.10
N ALA A 529 -22.98 13.56 -17.29
CA ALA A 529 -22.91 12.28 -16.61
C ALA A 529 -23.01 12.43 -15.09
N ASP A 530 -23.87 11.60 -14.50
CA ASP A 530 -24.01 11.47 -13.05
C ASP A 530 -22.94 10.50 -12.53
N PHE A 531 -21.70 10.99 -12.48
CA PHE A 531 -20.58 10.20 -12.00
C PHE A 531 -20.73 9.89 -10.51
N ILE A 532 -20.19 8.75 -10.08
CA ILE A 532 -20.34 8.28 -8.70
C ILE A 532 -19.76 9.33 -7.73
N GLY A 533 -20.54 9.71 -6.71
CA GLY A 533 -20.16 10.72 -5.71
C GLY A 533 -20.30 12.18 -6.16
N LYS A 534 -20.88 12.47 -7.32
CA LYS A 534 -20.99 13.84 -7.88
C LYS A 534 -21.63 14.85 -6.93
N GLU A 535 -22.79 14.53 -6.36
CA GLU A 535 -23.50 15.45 -5.46
C GLU A 535 -22.71 15.75 -4.18
N ALA A 536 -22.06 14.74 -3.61
CA ALA A 536 -21.22 14.91 -2.43
C ALA A 536 -19.94 15.70 -2.74
N ALA A 537 -19.32 15.47 -3.90
CA ALA A 537 -18.19 16.28 -4.35
C ALA A 537 -18.59 17.74 -4.61
N LEU A 538 -19.77 17.98 -5.18
CA LEU A 538 -20.34 19.34 -5.34
C LEU A 538 -20.59 20.00 -3.98
N ALA A 539 -21.09 19.26 -3.00
CA ALA A 539 -21.27 19.76 -1.64
C ALA A 539 -19.94 20.14 -1.00
N GLU A 540 -18.93 19.27 -1.07
CA GLU A 540 -17.59 19.56 -0.56
C GLU A 540 -16.99 20.80 -1.24
N ARG A 541 -17.19 20.97 -2.56
CA ARG A 541 -16.73 22.15 -3.29
C ARG A 541 -17.38 23.44 -2.82
N ARG A 542 -18.67 23.41 -2.46
CA ARG A 542 -19.38 24.58 -1.92
C ARG A 542 -18.94 24.91 -0.49
N GLU A 543 -18.75 23.90 0.35
CA GLU A 543 -18.44 24.06 1.79
C GLU A 543 -16.93 24.19 2.06
N GLY A 544 -16.12 23.80 1.07
CA GLY A 544 -14.68 23.78 1.13
C GLY A 544 -14.11 22.70 2.04
N GLY A 545 -14.81 21.59 2.33
CA GLY A 545 -14.33 20.51 3.20
C GLY A 545 -13.90 20.94 4.61
N LYS A 546 -13.14 20.09 5.31
CA LYS A 546 -12.58 20.33 6.66
C LYS A 546 -11.06 20.46 6.65
N LEU A 547 -10.40 19.71 5.77
CA LEU A 547 -8.93 19.64 5.71
C LEU A 547 -8.37 20.17 4.40
N ARG A 548 -7.06 20.39 4.37
CA ARG A 548 -6.29 20.69 3.17
C ARG A 548 -4.99 19.88 3.19
N LEU A 549 -4.72 19.20 2.10
CA LEU A 549 -3.39 18.71 1.79
C LEU A 549 -2.48 19.90 1.50
N ARG A 550 -1.35 19.96 2.22
CA ARG A 550 -0.31 20.98 2.05
C ARG A 550 1.05 20.33 1.97
N ALA A 551 1.92 20.95 1.20
CA ALA A 551 3.35 20.65 1.19
C ALA A 551 4.07 21.62 2.13
N PHE A 552 5.14 21.16 2.76
CA PHE A 552 5.95 21.90 3.72
C PHE A 552 7.42 21.73 3.37
N ILE A 553 8.20 22.81 3.53
CA ILE A 553 9.65 22.72 3.64
C ILE A 553 9.99 22.62 5.12
N VAL A 554 10.81 21.63 5.48
CA VAL A 554 11.17 21.33 6.87
C VAL A 554 12.66 21.61 7.09
N GLU A 555 12.98 22.34 8.16
CA GLU A 555 14.36 22.59 8.61
C GLU A 555 14.92 21.36 9.35
N ALA A 556 14.92 20.23 8.64
CA ALA A 556 15.39 18.96 9.14
C ALA A 556 16.92 18.92 9.19
N ALA A 557 17.46 18.17 10.15
CA ALA A 557 18.91 18.04 10.34
C ALA A 557 19.46 16.84 9.54
N ASP A 558 19.48 15.67 10.16
CA ASP A 558 20.09 14.42 9.68
C ASP A 558 19.08 13.29 9.43
N ALA A 559 17.81 13.52 9.72
CA ALA A 559 16.67 12.66 9.42
C ALA A 559 15.60 13.46 8.68
N ASP A 560 14.92 12.83 7.74
CA ASP A 560 13.84 13.44 6.96
C ASP A 560 12.50 12.79 7.32
N VAL A 561 11.42 13.53 7.11
CA VAL A 561 10.06 12.99 7.27
C VAL A 561 9.79 11.84 6.31
N ILE A 562 8.94 10.89 6.70
CA ILE A 562 8.57 9.73 5.89
C ILE A 562 7.05 9.63 5.77
N GLY A 563 6.33 9.74 6.90
CA GLY A 563 4.89 9.62 7.02
C GLY A 563 4.43 9.41 8.48
N ASP A 564 3.22 9.86 8.76
CA ASP A 564 2.53 9.82 10.05
C ASP A 564 3.13 10.69 11.16
N GLU A 565 4.21 11.44 10.90
CA GLU A 565 4.73 12.45 11.83
C GLU A 565 3.69 13.54 12.14
N ALA A 566 3.68 14.02 13.39
CA ALA A 566 2.76 15.06 13.82
C ALA A 566 3.11 16.42 13.21
N ILE A 567 2.08 17.09 12.67
CA ILE A 567 2.17 18.50 12.25
C ILE A 567 1.63 19.36 13.39
N TRP A 568 2.51 20.18 13.97
CA TRP A 568 2.20 21.14 15.00
C TRP A 568 1.93 22.51 14.40
N HIS A 569 1.03 23.28 15.01
CA HIS A 569 0.85 24.71 14.74
C HIS A 569 0.56 25.42 16.06
N ASP A 570 1.34 26.45 16.39
CA ASP A 570 1.26 27.19 17.67
C ASP A 570 1.28 26.27 18.91
N GLY A 571 2.18 25.27 18.92
CA GLY A 571 2.41 24.41 20.08
C GLY A 571 1.37 23.30 20.30
N VAL A 572 0.38 23.14 19.42
CA VAL A 572 -0.59 22.03 19.44
C VAL A 572 -0.54 21.20 18.16
N VAL A 573 -0.79 19.88 18.25
CA VAL A 573 -0.90 19.01 17.07
C VAL A 573 -2.16 19.39 16.31
N ARG A 574 -2.01 19.72 15.04
CA ARG A 574 -3.11 20.13 14.15
C ARG A 574 -3.21 19.30 12.88
N GLY A 575 -2.29 18.37 12.65
CA GLY A 575 -2.32 17.54 11.45
C GLY A 575 -1.33 16.39 11.53
N TRP A 576 -1.18 15.72 10.40
CA TRP A 576 -0.25 14.60 10.24
C TRP A 576 0.35 14.64 8.84
N VAL A 577 1.61 14.21 8.76
CA VAL A 577 2.32 13.98 7.50
C VAL A 577 1.76 12.71 6.85
N THR A 578 1.50 12.74 5.55
CA THR A 578 1.12 11.56 4.75
C THR A 578 2.32 11.01 3.99
N SER A 579 3.21 11.88 3.54
CA SER A 579 4.46 11.53 2.88
C SER A 579 5.56 12.53 3.17
N GLY A 580 6.81 12.07 3.10
CA GLY A 580 7.96 12.96 3.18
C GLY A 580 9.20 12.40 2.51
N GLY A 581 10.25 13.21 2.54
CA GLY A 581 11.60 12.81 2.17
C GLY A 581 12.49 14.02 1.90
N TYR A 582 13.70 13.76 1.43
CA TYR A 582 14.60 14.81 0.98
C TYR A 582 14.44 15.08 -0.51
N ALA A 583 14.09 16.31 -0.87
CA ALA A 583 14.08 16.77 -2.25
C ALA A 583 15.52 17.04 -2.72
N HIS A 584 16.20 16.01 -3.23
CA HIS A 584 17.64 16.06 -3.54
C HIS A 584 18.04 17.18 -4.51
N ASN A 585 17.20 17.54 -5.48
CA ASN A 585 17.52 18.60 -6.43
C ASN A 585 17.33 20.00 -5.82
N ALA A 586 16.27 20.20 -5.03
CA ALA A 586 16.03 21.44 -4.26
C ALA A 586 16.89 21.55 -2.99
N LYS A 587 17.53 20.45 -2.57
CA LYS A 587 18.41 20.34 -1.39
C LYS A 587 17.72 20.75 -0.09
N THR A 588 16.51 20.22 0.13
CA THR A 588 15.74 20.50 1.34
C THR A 588 14.82 19.35 1.71
N SER A 589 14.47 19.23 2.98
CA SER A 589 13.51 18.25 3.46
C SER A 589 12.10 18.74 3.18
N VAL A 590 11.23 17.85 2.69
CA VAL A 590 9.87 18.18 2.27
C VAL A 590 8.88 17.18 2.84
N ALA A 591 7.74 17.71 3.29
CA ALA A 591 6.62 16.92 3.79
C ALA A 591 5.35 17.26 3.01
N MET A 592 4.45 16.30 2.87
CA MET A 592 3.06 16.50 2.48
C MET A 592 2.18 16.00 3.62
N GLY A 593 1.11 16.72 3.95
CA GLY A 593 0.22 16.32 5.03
C GLY A 593 -1.06 17.13 5.09
N TYR A 594 -2.00 16.67 5.91
CA TYR A 594 -3.31 17.30 6.06
C TYR A 594 -3.35 18.19 7.30
N VAL A 595 -3.86 19.40 7.13
CA VAL A 595 -4.15 20.37 8.21
C VAL A 595 -5.56 20.95 8.05
N PRO A 596 -6.20 21.44 9.13
CA PRO A 596 -7.48 22.14 9.07
C PRO A 596 -7.44 23.30 8.08
N LYS A 597 -8.53 23.49 7.32
CA LYS A 597 -8.61 24.53 6.29
C LYS A 597 -8.37 25.94 6.83
N GLU A 598 -8.68 26.19 8.10
CA GLU A 598 -8.57 27.50 8.75
C GLU A 598 -7.10 27.94 8.95
N ILE A 599 -6.18 26.99 8.99
CA ILE A 599 -4.74 27.23 9.13
C ILE A 599 -3.95 26.91 7.86
N ALA A 600 -4.57 26.26 6.87
CA ALA A 600 -3.92 25.71 5.70
C ALA A 600 -3.20 26.72 4.79
N ASP A 601 -3.48 28.02 4.95
CA ASP A 601 -2.86 29.09 4.17
C ASP A 601 -2.05 30.06 5.05
N ARG A 602 -1.82 29.70 6.32
CA ARG A 602 -0.93 30.47 7.21
C ARG A 602 0.53 30.28 6.76
N PRO A 603 1.34 31.34 6.67
CA PRO A 603 2.70 31.22 6.16
C PRO A 603 3.69 30.61 7.18
N ASP A 604 3.39 30.74 8.48
CA ASP A 604 4.26 30.45 9.60
C ASP A 604 3.52 29.70 10.73
N GLY A 605 4.22 29.44 11.83
CA GLY A 605 3.68 28.78 13.02
C GLY A 605 3.73 27.25 12.99
N PHE A 606 4.18 26.64 11.89
CA PHE A 606 4.24 25.19 11.74
C PHE A 606 5.55 24.58 12.25
N GLU A 607 5.45 23.42 12.87
CA GLU A 607 6.58 22.55 13.19
C GLU A 607 6.23 21.10 12.84
N ILE A 608 7.22 20.29 12.48
CA ILE A 608 7.04 18.85 12.27
C ILE A 608 7.98 18.08 13.19
N GLU A 609 7.44 17.07 13.86
CA GLU A 609 8.19 16.27 14.83
C GLU A 609 8.90 15.09 14.16
N ILE A 610 10.22 15.10 14.18
CA ILE A 610 11.07 14.04 13.64
C ILE A 610 11.88 13.45 14.80
N LEU A 611 11.70 12.15 15.07
CA LEU A 611 12.39 11.42 16.16
C LEU A 611 12.33 12.15 17.52
N GLY A 612 11.15 12.66 17.89
CA GLY A 612 10.91 13.35 19.16
C GLY A 612 11.41 14.80 19.22
N LYS A 613 11.91 15.36 18.10
CA LYS A 613 12.34 16.76 18.00
C LYS A 613 11.46 17.53 17.03
N ARG A 614 10.97 18.70 17.45
CA ARG A 614 10.22 19.60 16.57
C ARG A 614 11.17 20.41 15.70
N HIS A 615 10.91 20.43 14.41
CA HIS A 615 11.63 21.20 13.41
C HIS A 615 10.70 22.25 12.81
N THR A 616 11.19 23.47 12.64
CA THR A 616 10.47 24.53 11.94
C THR A 616 10.05 24.04 10.56
N ALA A 617 8.78 24.25 10.22
CA ALA A 617 8.23 23.96 8.92
C ALA A 617 7.54 25.20 8.36
N ARG A 618 7.54 25.35 7.04
CA ARG A 618 6.82 26.42 6.35
C ARG A 618 6.05 25.87 5.17
N ILE A 619 4.87 26.43 4.90
CA ILE A 619 4.06 26.00 3.76
C ILE A 619 4.81 26.26 2.45
N GLN A 620 4.82 25.24 1.60
CA GLN A 620 5.35 25.28 0.25
C GLN A 620 4.20 25.54 -0.73
N ALA A 621 3.88 26.82 -0.95
CA ALA A 621 2.72 27.22 -1.76
C ALA A 621 2.82 26.84 -3.25
N ALA A 622 4.04 26.76 -3.77
CA ALA A 622 4.32 26.37 -5.16
C ALA A 622 5.28 25.17 -5.20
N PRO A 623 5.21 24.30 -6.22
CA PRO A 623 6.22 23.27 -6.45
C PRO A 623 7.65 23.83 -6.43
N LEU A 624 8.59 23.12 -5.79
CA LEU A 624 10.01 23.49 -5.80
C LEU A 624 10.63 23.35 -7.21
N PHE A 625 10.02 22.51 -8.05
CA PHE A 625 10.46 22.28 -9.41
C PHE A 625 9.35 22.55 -10.43
N ASP A 626 9.67 23.31 -11.47
CA ASP A 626 8.80 23.51 -12.64
C ASP A 626 7.38 23.98 -12.25
N ALA A 627 7.28 25.01 -11.39
CA ALA A 627 6.00 25.48 -10.84
C ALA A 627 4.99 25.96 -11.92
N ASN A 628 5.49 26.39 -13.08
CA ASN A 628 4.71 26.83 -14.23
C ASN A 628 4.43 25.72 -15.27
N PHE A 629 4.91 24.49 -15.04
CA PHE A 629 4.74 23.32 -15.92
C PHE A 629 5.39 23.44 -17.31
N GLU A 630 6.32 24.37 -17.52
CA GLU A 630 6.97 24.59 -18.82
C GLU A 630 7.80 23.37 -19.26
N ARG A 631 8.53 22.72 -18.34
CA ARG A 631 9.38 21.57 -18.68
C ARG A 631 8.58 20.36 -19.11
N MET A 632 7.49 20.04 -18.40
CA MET A 632 6.63 18.91 -18.77
C MET A 632 5.91 19.15 -20.10
N ARG A 633 5.40 20.37 -20.28
CA ARG A 633 4.61 20.75 -21.46
C ARG A 633 5.48 20.89 -22.70
N GLY A 634 6.76 21.20 -22.51
CA GLY A 634 7.80 21.13 -23.53
C GLY A 634 7.75 22.23 -24.55
#